data_AF-A0A1J4TVP3-F1
#
_entry.id   AF-A0A1J4TVP3-F1
#
_cell.length_a   1.000
_cell.length_b   1.000
_cell.length_c   1.000
_cell.angle_alpha   90.00
_cell.angle_beta   90.00
_cell.angle_gamma   90.00
#
_symmetry.space_group_name_H-M   'P 1'
#
loop_
_entity.id
_entity.type
_entity.pdbx_description
1 polymer ?
#
loop_
_entity_poly.entity_id
_entity_poly.type
_entity_poly.pdbx_seq_one_letter_code
_entity_poly.pdbx_strand_id
1 'polypeptide(L)' 'MHKVIKIGSHSHAVIIPADFIHALGIKTGDKVKMILDKTKGKITIYFSGILQLSLPTPLRKKK' A
#
# COMPACT_ATOMS: atom_id res chain seq x y z
N MET A 1 -7.14 -12.28 -14.10
CA MET A 1 -6.85 -13.13 -12.92
C MET A 1 -5.48 -12.75 -12.38
N HIS A 2 -5.32 -12.57 -11.07
CA HIS A 2 -4.01 -12.28 -10.46
C HIS A 2 -3.26 -13.59 -10.20
N LYS A 3 -1.94 -13.58 -10.42
CA LYS A 3 -1.07 -14.76 -10.29
C LYS A 3 0.04 -14.50 -9.28
N VAL A 4 0.40 -15.54 -8.54
CA VAL A 4 1.60 -15.55 -7.71
C VAL A 4 2.81 -15.85 -8.60
N ILE A 5 3.81 -14.98 -8.58
CA ILE A 5 5.06 -15.13 -9.32
C ILE A 5 6.21 -15.36 -8.35
N LYS A 6 7.20 -16.16 -8.77
CA LYS A 6 8.43 -16.38 -7.99
C LYS A 6 9.32 -15.15 -8.13
N ILE A 7 9.82 -14.63 -7.00
CA ILE A 7 10.79 -13.54 -6.96
C ILE A 7 11.99 -14.00 -6.12
N GLY A 8 13.14 -14.16 -6.76
CA GLY A 8 14.35 -14.66 -6.11
C GLY A 8 14.26 -16.14 -5.68
N SER A 9 15.18 -16.56 -4.81
CA SER A 9 15.31 -17.97 -4.42
C SER A 9 14.23 -18.43 -3.44
N HIS A 10 13.76 -17.55 -2.56
CA HIS A 10 12.87 -17.91 -1.44
C HIS A 10 11.67 -16.97 -1.29
N SER A 11 11.31 -16.19 -2.31
CA SER A 11 10.20 -15.24 -2.21
C SER A 11 9.24 -15.37 -3.38
N HIS A 12 7.99 -14.97 -3.12
CA HIS A 12 6.90 -14.95 -4.09
C HIS A 12 6.19 -13.60 -3.97
N ALA A 13 5.59 -13.15 -5.05
CA ALA A 13 4.82 -11.91 -5.07
C ALA A 13 3.53 -12.06 -5.86
N VAL A 14 2.61 -11.13 -5.62
CA VAL A 14 1.38 -10.97 -6.39
C VAL A 14 1.46 -9.66 -7.14
N ILE A 15 1.03 -9.69 -8.40
CA ILE A 15 0.98 -8.47 -9.22
C ILE A 15 -0.22 -7.63 -8.78
N ILE A 16 0.08 -6.44 -8.28
CA ILE A 16 -0.92 -5.41 -7.98
C ILE A 16 -1.16 -4.61 -9.26
N PRO A 17 -2.42 -4.43 -9.67
CA PRO A 17 -2.78 -3.62 -10.83
C PRO A 17 -2.22 -2.18 -10.77
N ALA A 18 -1.78 -1.67 -11.93
CA ALA A 18 -1.13 -0.36 -12.03
C ALA A 18 -2.09 0.80 -11.71
N ASP A 19 -3.36 0.67 -12.08
CA ASP A 19 -4.44 1.60 -11.74
C ASP A 19 -4.56 1.80 -10.21
N PHE A 20 -4.47 0.71 -9.43
CA PHE A 20 -4.47 0.78 -7.96
C PHE A 20 -3.24 1.50 -7.40
N ILE A 21 -2.05 1.19 -7.94
CA ILE A 21 -0.78 1.83 -7.54
C ILE A 21 -0.83 3.33 -7.83
N HIS A 22 -1.30 3.73 -9.01
CA HIS A 22 -1.42 5.12 -9.42
C HIS A 22 -2.48 5.86 -8.61
N ALA A 23 -3.63 5.24 -8.38
CA ALA A 23 -4.70 5.84 -7.58
C ALA A 23 -4.20 6.20 -6.18
N LEU A 24 -3.45 5.31 -5.51
CA LEU A 24 -2.95 5.55 -4.16
C LEU A 24 -1.59 6.28 -4.09
N GLY A 25 -0.99 6.62 -5.23
CA GLY A 25 0.32 7.27 -5.28
C GLY A 25 1.44 6.45 -4.65
N ILE A 26 1.33 5.12 -4.68
CA ILE A 26 2.30 4.19 -4.08
C ILE A 26 3.57 4.17 -4.93
N LYS A 27 4.74 4.22 -4.28
CA LYS A 27 6.05 4.18 -4.95
C LYS A 27 6.77 2.88 -4.67
N THR A 28 7.63 2.48 -5.60
CA THR A 28 8.55 1.35 -5.39
C THR A 28 9.47 1.66 -4.21
N GLY A 29 9.55 0.73 -3.26
CA GLY A 29 10.33 0.90 -2.02
C GLY A 29 9.51 1.38 -0.82
N ASP A 30 8.23 1.74 -1.01
CA ASP A 30 7.35 2.10 0.11
C ASP A 30 7.19 0.93 1.08
N LYS A 31 7.26 1.25 2.38
CA LYS A 31 6.99 0.29 3.44
C LYS A 31 5.48 0.11 3.57
N VAL A 32 5.05 -1.15 3.70
CA VAL A 32 3.64 -1.50 3.87
C VAL A 32 3.43 -2.29 5.16
N LYS A 33 2.26 -2.16 5.75
CA LYS A 33 1.88 -2.99 6.90
C LYS A 33 1.14 -4.22 6.39
N MET A 34 1.62 -5.41 6.75
CA MET A 34 1.01 -6.68 6.36
C MET A 34 0.42 -7.40 7.56
N ILE A 35 -0.80 -7.90 7.43
CA ILE A 35 -1.47 -8.76 8.41
C ILE A 35 -1.78 -10.09 7.73
N LEU A 36 -1.29 -11.20 8.31
CA LEU A 36 -1.56 -12.55 7.82
C LEU A 36 -2.58 -13.25 8.72
N ASP A 37 -3.65 -13.74 8.12
CA ASP A 37 -4.54 -14.74 8.71
C ASP A 37 -4.26 -16.09 8.03
N LYS A 38 -3.39 -16.88 8.67
CA LYS A 38 -2.97 -18.20 8.15
C LYS A 38 -4.12 -19.19 8.12
N THR A 39 -5.09 -19.08 9.02
CA THR A 39 -6.22 -20.01 9.10
C THR A 39 -7.16 -19.85 7.90
N LYS A 40 -7.29 -18.63 7.39
CA LYS A 40 -8.14 -18.29 6.25
C LYS A 40 -7.37 -18.13 4.93
N GLY A 41 -6.05 -18.31 4.95
CA GLY A 41 -5.19 -18.03 3.79
C GLY A 41 -5.29 -16.58 3.29
N LYS A 42 -5.56 -15.62 4.19
CA LYS A 42 -5.82 -14.22 3.84
C LYS A 42 -4.63 -13.35 4.21
N ILE A 43 -4.21 -12.51 3.27
CA ILE A 43 -3.22 -11.44 3.51
C ILE A 43 -3.93 -10.10 3.34
N THR A 44 -3.78 -9.22 4.31
CA THR A 44 -4.27 -7.84 4.23
C THR A 44 -3.06 -6.90 4.24
N ILE A 45 -2.93 -6.09 3.20
CA ILE A 45 -1.83 -5.15 3.03
C ILE A 45 -2.39 -3.73 3.14
N TYR A 46 -1.82 -2.94 4.03
CA TYR A 46 -2.13 -1.53 4.19
C TYR A 46 -0.98 -0.72 3.61
N PHE A 47 -1.29 0.02 2.54
CA PHE A 47 -0.38 0.95 1.91
C PHE A 47 -0.48 2.30 2.61
N SER A 48 0.65 2.95 2.85
CA SER A 48 0.70 4.31 3.41
C SER A 48 0.48 5.39 2.35
N GLY A 49 -0.02 5.05 1.15
CA GLY A 49 -0.36 6.00 0.10
C GLY A 49 -1.50 6.91 0.56
N ILE A 50 -1.12 8.02 1.20
CA ILE A 50 -2.05 9.00 1.76
C ILE A 50 -2.62 9.81 0.61
N LEU A 51 -3.78 9.40 0.08
CA LEU A 51 -4.60 10.26 -0.77
C LEU A 51 -5.29 11.40 0.01
N GLN A 52 -5.19 11.41 1.34
CA GLN A 52 -5.69 12.53 2.12
C GLN A 52 -4.77 13.73 1.90
N LEU A 53 -5.22 14.71 1.11
CA LEU A 53 -4.68 16.06 1.18
C LEU A 53 -4.72 16.49 2.65
N SER A 54 -3.56 16.74 3.25
CA SER A 54 -3.48 17.38 4.55
C SER A 54 -4.32 18.65 4.50
N LEU A 55 -5.39 18.72 5.31
CA LEU A 55 -6.20 19.93 5.40
C LEU A 55 -5.25 21.10 5.71
N PRO A 56 -5.33 22.23 4.98
CA PRO A 56 -4.51 23.39 5.30
C PRO A 56 -4.76 23.74 6.77
N THR A 57 -3.70 23.70 7.59
CA THR A 57 -3.77 24.20 8.95
C THR A 57 -4.26 25.66 8.86
N PRO A 58 -5.35 26.04 9.54
CA PRO A 58 -5.77 27.43 9.53
C PRO A 58 -4.63 28.24 10.12
N LEU A 59 -4.06 29.15 9.32
CA LEU A 59 -3.09 30.13 9.80
C LEU A 59 -3.74 30.89 10.95
N ARG A 60 -3.36 30.53 12.17
CA ARG A 60 -3.83 31.18 13.39
C ARG A 60 -3.24 32.58 13.40
N LYS A 61 -3.93 33.55 12.78
CA LYS A 61 -3.74 34.96 13.11
C LYS A 61 -4.18 35.13 14.55
N LYS A 62 -3.23 35.23 15.48
CA LYS A 62 -3.49 35.86 16.76
C LYS A 62 -2.69 37.16 16.85
N LYS A 63 -3.50 38.20 16.98
CA LYS A 63 -3.25 39.58 17.39
C LYS A 63 -2.15 39.74 18.42
#